data_AF-A0A258AZJ1-F1
#
_entry.id   AF-A0A258AZJ1-F1
#
_cell.length_a   1.000
_cell.length_b   1.000
_cell.length_c   1.000
_cell.angle_alpha   90.00
_cell.angle_beta   90.00
_cell.angle_gamma   90.00
#
_symmetry.space_group_name_H-M   'P 1'
#
loop_
_entity.id
_entity.type
_entity.pdbx_description
1 polymer ?
#
loop_
_entity_poly.entity_id
_entity_poly.type
_entity_poly.pdbx_seq_one_letter_code
_entity_poly.pdbx_strand_id
1 'polypeptide(L)'
;MSSAALNISELVECALSMPRAERSYLATKLISSLDDDDDIEVSQEWRDELNRRVEEMRNGTSPGIPHEEVMSGVRELLAGIRKEKQAA
;
A
#
# COMPACT_ATOMS: atom_id res chain seq x y z
N MET A 1 -34.20 15.66 -6.45
CA MET A 1 -32.91 16.40 -6.46
C MET A 1 -32.19 15.98 -7.74
N SER A 2 -32.13 16.86 -8.72
CA SER A 2 -31.46 16.59 -10.00
C SER A 2 -29.95 16.45 -9.74
N SER A 3 -29.40 15.25 -9.89
CA SER A 3 -27.95 15.08 -9.91
C SER A 3 -27.48 15.54 -11.29
N ALA A 4 -26.96 16.77 -11.36
CA ALA A 4 -26.09 17.13 -12.48
C ALA A 4 -24.96 16.10 -12.49
N ALA A 5 -24.77 15.41 -13.61
CA ALA A 5 -23.72 14.41 -13.74
C ALA A 5 -22.38 15.05 -13.31
N LEU A 6 -21.82 14.60 -12.19
CA LEU A 6 -20.48 14.99 -11.78
C LEU A 6 -19.52 14.68 -12.93
N ASN A 7 -18.94 15.72 -13.51
CA ASN A 7 -17.92 15.59 -14.53
C ASN A 7 -16.62 15.12 -13.86
N ILE A 8 -16.13 13.94 -14.24
CA ILE A 8 -14.90 13.36 -13.68
C ILE A 8 -13.71 14.31 -13.84
N SER A 9 -13.60 15.01 -14.97
CA SER A 9 -12.48 15.93 -15.20
C SER A 9 -12.50 17.11 -14.22
N GLU A 10 -13.68 17.70 -13.99
CA GLU A 10 -13.84 18.81 -13.04
C GLU A 10 -13.56 18.35 -11.59
N LEU A 11 -13.97 17.13 -11.24
CA LEU A 11 -13.70 16.54 -9.94
C LEU A 11 -12.20 16.28 -9.72
N VAL A 12 -11.50 15.79 -10.75
CA VAL A 12 -10.06 15.57 -10.73
C VAL A 12 -9.31 16.90 -10.59
N GLU A 13 -9.70 17.93 -11.35
CA GLU A 13 -9.10 19.27 -11.23
C GLU A 13 -9.30 19.85 -9.82
N CYS A 14 -10.52 19.75 -9.28
CA CYS A 14 -10.81 20.15 -7.90
C CYS A 14 -9.94 19.41 -6.91
N ALA A 15 -9.86 18.07 -7.01
CA ALA A 15 -9.05 17.25 -6.12
C ALA A 15 -7.56 17.61 -6.20
N LEU A 16 -7.03 17.83 -7.41
CA LEU A 16 -5.62 18.19 -7.58
C LEU A 16 -5.28 19.56 -7.00
N SER A 17 -6.24 20.48 -6.92
CA SER A 17 -6.08 21.80 -6.30
C SER A 17 -5.99 21.78 -4.77
N MET A 18 -6.41 20.68 -4.12
CA MET A 18 -6.43 20.56 -2.66
C MET A 18 -5.02 20.40 -2.05
N PRO A 19 -4.83 20.76 -0.78
CA PRO A 19 -3.61 20.45 -0.03
C PRO A 19 -3.28 18.95 -0.04
N ARG A 20 -1.98 18.63 0.02
CA ARG A 20 -1.49 17.23 -0.04
C ARG A 20 -2.20 16.28 0.93
N ALA A 21 -2.44 16.72 2.16
CA ALA A 21 -3.06 15.89 3.19
C ALA A 21 -4.51 15.51 2.83
N GLU A 22 -5.28 16.47 2.32
CA GLU A 22 -6.67 16.26 1.91
C GLU A 22 -6.75 15.38 0.65
N ARG A 23 -5.84 15.56 -0.31
CA ARG A 23 -5.72 14.67 -1.46
C ARG A 23 -5.42 13.24 -1.04
N SER A 24 -4.50 13.06 -0.09
CA SER A 24 -4.16 11.73 0.44
C SER A 24 -5.37 11.09 1.11
N TYR A 25 -6.12 11.85 1.91
CA TYR A 25 -7.34 11.36 2.54
C TYR A 25 -8.39 10.94 1.52
N LEU A 26 -8.66 11.77 0.52
CA LEU A 26 -9.61 11.48 -0.55
C LEU A 26 -9.20 10.22 -1.35
N ALA A 27 -7.93 10.13 -1.74
CA ALA A 27 -7.40 8.96 -2.45
C ALA A 27 -7.58 7.68 -1.64
N THR A 28 -7.29 7.69 -0.33
CA THR A 28 -7.53 6.55 0.54
C THR A 28 -9.01 6.13 0.55
N LYS A 29 -9.93 7.09 0.68
CA LYS A 29 -11.37 6.77 0.69
C LYS A 29 -11.87 6.19 -0.63
N LEU A 30 -11.39 6.72 -1.75
CA LEU A 30 -11.75 6.21 -3.07
C LEU A 30 -11.20 4.80 -3.30
N ILE A 31 -9.94 4.54 -2.95
CA ILE A 31 -9.35 3.20 -3.06
C ILE A 31 -10.11 2.21 -2.17
N SER A 32 -10.36 2.54 -0.90
CA SER A 32 -11.11 1.66 0.00
C SER A 32 -12.54 1.37 -0.48
N SER A 33 -13.18 2.31 -1.18
CA SER A 33 -14.52 2.05 -1.75
C SER A 33 -14.51 1.07 -2.91
N LEU A 34 -13.37 0.84 -3.55
CA LEU A 34 -13.19 -0.20 -4.55
C LEU A 34 -12.96 -1.56 -3.88
N ASP A 35 -12.27 -1.57 -2.74
CA ASP A 35 -12.00 -2.80 -1.97
C ASP A 35 -13.27 -3.39 -1.33
N ASP A 36 -14.32 -2.58 -1.11
CA ASP A 36 -15.62 -3.04 -0.58
C ASP A 36 -16.45 -3.83 -1.62
N ASP A 37 -16.09 -3.77 -2.91
CA ASP A 37 -16.79 -4.45 -4.01
C ASP A 37 -16.21 -5.85 -4.33
N ASP A 38 -15.24 -6.32 -3.53
CA ASP A 38 -14.46 -7.50 -3.87
C ASP A 38 -15.03 -8.80 -3.27
N ASP A 39 -15.98 -9.37 -4.01
CA ASP A 39 -16.03 -10.82 -4.25
C ASP A 39 -14.84 -11.25 -5.17
N ILE A 40 -13.69 -10.57 -5.12
CA ILE A 40 -12.45 -11.06 -5.73
C ILE A 40 -11.99 -12.24 -4.87
N GLU A 41 -12.56 -13.38 -5.21
CA GLU A 41 -12.15 -14.64 -4.64
C GLU A 41 -10.66 -14.84 -4.96
N VAL A 42 -9.82 -14.81 -3.91
CA VAL A 42 -8.40 -15.17 -4.05
C VAL A 42 -8.34 -16.49 -4.80
N SER A 43 -7.68 -16.50 -5.95
CA SER A 43 -7.65 -17.68 -6.81
C SER A 43 -7.12 -18.88 -6.02
N GLN A 44 -7.60 -20.08 -6.35
CA GLN A 44 -7.18 -21.29 -5.63
C GLN A 44 -5.66 -21.46 -5.65
N GLU A 45 -5.01 -21.11 -6.77
CA GLU A 45 -3.56 -21.14 -6.92
C GLU A 45 -2.85 -20.20 -5.94
N TRP A 46 -3.41 -19.00 -5.71
CA TRP A 46 -2.86 -18.07 -4.71
C TRP A 46 -3.08 -18.55 -3.28
N ARG A 47 -4.23 -19.17 -2.99
CA ARG A 47 -4.51 -19.79 -1.68
C ARG A 47 -3.51 -20.92 -1.39
N ASP A 48 -3.27 -21.78 -2.38
CA ASP A 48 -2.34 -22.90 -2.27
C ASP A 48 -0.90 -22.41 -2.06
N GLU A 49 -0.47 -21.38 -2.78
CA GLU A 49 0.84 -20.76 -2.61
C GLU A 49 1.02 -20.13 -1.23
N LEU A 50 0.00 -19.43 -0.71
CA LEU A 50 0.05 -18.86 0.64
C LEU A 50 0.19 -19.96 1.70
N ASN A 51 -0.60 -21.03 1.59
CA ASN A 51 -0.53 -22.17 2.49
C ASN A 51 0.86 -22.81 2.46
N ARG A 52 1.41 -23.06 1.26
CA ARG A 52 2.76 -23.60 1.09
C ARG A 52 3.79 -22.73 1.79
N ARG A 53 3.79 -21.41 1.58
CA ARG A 53 4.75 -20.50 2.22
C ARG A 53 4.65 -20.48 3.74
N VAL A 54 3.43 -20.52 4.28
CA VAL A 54 3.21 -20.58 5.73
C VAL A 54 3.77 -21.88 6.31
N GLU A 55 3.55 -23.01 5.63
CA GLU A 55 4.13 -24.28 6.04
C GLU A 55 5.65 -24.29 5.97
N GLU A 56 6.24 -23.75 4.89
CA GLU A 56 7.69 -23.63 4.74
C GLU A 56 8.34 -22.75 5.82
N MET A 57 7.64 -21.71 6.27
CA MET A 57 8.10 -20.91 7.41
C MET A 57 7.99 -21.69 8.73
N ARG A 58 6.90 -22.44 8.95
CA ARG A 58 6.66 -23.19 10.19
C ARG A 58 7.60 -24.39 10.34
N ASN A 59 7.88 -25.09 9.25
CA ASN A 59 8.76 -26.25 9.25
C ASN A 59 10.25 -25.88 9.07
N GLY A 60 10.56 -24.60 8.86
CA GLY A 60 11.91 -24.08 8.74
C GLY A 60 12.60 -24.36 7.39
N THR A 61 11.86 -24.75 6.34
CA THR A 61 12.43 -24.92 5.00
C THR A 61 12.58 -23.59 4.25
N SER A 62 11.86 -22.55 4.67
CA SER A 62 12.07 -21.18 4.21
C SER A 62 12.97 -20.43 5.22
N PRO A 63 14.25 -20.16 4.90
CA PRO A 63 15.14 -19.46 5.80
C PRO A 63 14.71 -17.99 5.94
N GLY A 64 14.41 -17.57 7.18
CA GLY A 64 14.19 -16.17 7.51
C GLY A 64 15.49 -15.38 7.58
N ILE A 65 15.38 -14.05 7.59
CA ILE A 65 16.49 -13.14 7.90
C ILE A 65 16.46 -12.87 9.41
N PRO A 66 17.60 -12.95 10.13
CA PRO A 66 17.65 -12.57 11.53
C PRO A 66 17.10 -11.17 11.78
N HIS A 67 16.31 -11.01 12.85
CA HIS A 67 15.68 -9.73 13.18
C HIS A 67 16.70 -8.57 13.26
N GLU A 68 17.87 -8.82 13.86
CA GLU A 68 18.92 -7.81 14.01
C GLU A 68 19.45 -7.31 12.67
N GLU A 69 19.59 -8.21 11.70
CA GLU A 69 20.05 -7.90 10.34
C GLU A 69 19.01 -7.05 9.60
N VAL A 70 17.73 -7.45 9.65
CA VAL A 70 16.61 -6.67 9.09
C VAL A 70 16.61 -5.25 9.68
N MET A 71 16.68 -5.15 11.01
CA MET A 71 16.63 -3.86 11.69
C MET A 71 17.87 -3.00 11.43
N SER A 72 19.04 -3.61 11.20
CA SER A 72 20.23 -2.88 10.80
C SER A 72 20.05 -2.22 9.43
N GLY A 73 19.60 -2.98 8.44
CA GLY A 73 19.34 -2.45 7.09
C GLY A 73 18.30 -1.33 7.08
N VAL A 74 17.22 -1.46 7.87
CA VAL A 74 16.21 -0.41 8.02
C VAL A 74 16.82 0.88 8.58
N ARG A 75 17.66 0.80 9.63
CA ARG A 75 18.31 1.97 10.23
C ARG A 75 19.23 2.68 9.23
N GLU A 76 20.02 1.91 8.47
CA GLU A 76 20.92 2.43 7.45
C GLU A 76 20.17 3.16 6.34
N LEU A 77 19.11 2.54 5.81
CA LEU A 77 18.24 3.14 4.79
C LEU A 77 17.66 4.47 5.27
N LEU A 78 17.11 4.50 6.49
CA LEU A 78 16.54 5.71 7.07
C LEU A 78 17.59 6.80 7.32
N ALA A 79 18.82 6.43 7.69
CA ALA A 79 19.92 7.38 7.84
C ALA A 79 20.31 8.00 6.48
N GLY A 80 20.32 7.22 5.40
CA GLY A 80 20.55 7.70 4.04
C GLY A 80 19.50 8.74 3.60
N ILE A 81 18.22 8.38 3.72
CA ILE A 81 17.09 9.27 3.37
C ILE A 81 17.16 10.60 4.14
N ARG A 82 17.55 10.56 5.42
CA ARG A 82 17.71 11.78 6.23
C ARG A 82 18.85 12.67 5.75
N LYS A 83 19.99 12.09 5.38
CA LYS A 83 21.15 12.83 4.85
C LYS A 83 20.80 13.52 3.53
N GLU A 84 20.13 12.81 2.62
CA GLU A 84 19.68 13.37 1.34
C GLU A 84 18.72 14.55 1.54
N LYS A 85 17.76 14.44 2.47
CA LYS A 85 16.85 15.54 2.83
C LYS A 85 17.53 16.74 3.48
N GLN A 86 18.65 16.55 4.16
CA GLN A 86 19.40 17.65 4.78
C GLN A 86 20.35 18.35 3.78
N ALA A 87 20.68 17.68 2.69
CA ALA A 87 21.55 18.20 1.64
C ALA A 87 20.79 18.91 0.50
N ALA A 88 19.46 18.78 0.47
CA ALA A 88 18.55 19.45 -0.47
C ALA A 88 17.86 20.65 0.17
#